data_AF-A0A366ZIF6-F1
#
_entry.id   AF-A0A366ZIF6-F1
#
_cell.length_a   1.000
_cell.length_b   1.000
_cell.length_c   1.000
_cell.angle_alpha   90.00
_cell.angle_beta   90.00
_cell.angle_gamma   90.00
#
_symmetry.space_group_name_H-M   'P 1'
#
loop_
_entity.id
_entity.type
_entity.pdbx_description
1 polymer ?
#
loop_
_entity_poly.entity_id
_entity_poly.type
_entity_poly.pdbx_seq_one_letter_code
_entity_poly.pdbx_strand_id
1 'polypeptide(L)'
;MTGLSPVGGSATAGFGHSPYAPPDPRGPAGEGRDRRGAARTWHQALDELEGDVLDAQELLARDRAEEIANWGRRSEDWIPPQDLGPVPPDLRERALRLLQHQLAVAEQLSERIIQSQRQRDVAARMSYAPSRPVASYIDRGL
;
A
#
# COMPACT_ATOMS: atom_id res chain seq x y z
N MET A 1 -41.44 31.65 31.60
CA MET A 1 -40.35 31.86 32.59
C MET A 1 -39.07 31.46 31.87
N THR A 2 -38.35 32.30 31.12
CA THR A 2 -37.73 33.63 31.34
C THR A 2 -36.69 33.68 32.45
N GLY A 3 -35.46 34.03 32.04
CA GLY A 3 -34.28 34.44 32.81
C GLY A 3 -33.01 33.86 32.17
N LEU A 4 -32.42 34.38 31.08
CA LEU A 4 -31.68 35.66 30.85
C LEU A 4 -30.58 35.91 31.92
N SER A 5 -29.29 35.63 31.67
CA SER A 5 -28.23 36.43 30.97
C SER A 5 -27.25 37.06 32.01
N PRO A 6 -26.05 37.65 31.72
CA PRO A 6 -25.51 38.11 30.42
C PRO A 6 -23.95 38.06 30.18
N VAL A 7 -23.57 38.45 28.95
CA VAL A 7 -22.41 39.31 28.54
C VAL A 7 -20.96 38.77 28.71
N GLY A 8 -20.03 38.96 27.78
CA GLY A 8 -19.91 40.08 26.86
C GLY A 8 -19.17 39.77 25.56
N GLY A 9 -19.51 40.58 24.56
CA GLY A 9 -18.78 40.64 23.31
C GLY A 9 -17.46 41.39 23.46
N SER A 10 -16.53 41.07 22.57
CA SER A 10 -15.54 42.03 22.11
C SER A 10 -15.45 41.89 20.60
N ALA A 11 -15.85 42.97 19.92
CA ALA A 11 -15.59 43.16 18.51
C ALA A 11 -14.09 43.44 18.32
N THR A 12 -13.45 42.69 17.43
CA THR A 12 -12.29 43.19 16.69
C THR A 12 -12.69 43.24 15.23
N ALA A 13 -12.73 44.47 14.72
CA ALA A 13 -12.97 44.79 13.33
C ALA A 13 -11.86 44.26 12.42
N GLY A 14 -12.23 44.03 11.16
CA GLY A 14 -11.32 44.16 10.01
C GLY A 14 -10.58 42.89 9.60
N PHE A 15 -11.11 42.17 8.62
CA PHE A 15 -10.69 42.27 7.22
C PHE A 15 -11.44 41.19 6.44
N GLY A 16 -12.37 41.62 5.59
CA GLY A 16 -13.05 40.71 4.68
C GLY A 16 -12.02 40.04 3.77
N HIS A 17 -12.12 38.72 3.65
CA HIS A 17 -11.41 37.95 2.65
C HIS A 17 -11.89 38.43 1.27
N SER A 18 -11.07 39.24 0.61
CA SER A 18 -11.30 39.66 -0.76
C SER A 18 -11.02 38.45 -1.68
N PRO A 19 -12.01 37.95 -2.44
CA PRO A 19 -11.81 36.81 -3.34
C PRO A 19 -10.93 37.12 -4.56
N TYR A 20 -10.29 38.29 -4.59
CA TYR A 20 -9.44 38.79 -5.67
C TYR A 20 -8.06 39.26 -5.19
N ALA A 21 -7.52 38.69 -4.11
CA ALA A 21 -6.12 38.88 -3.77
C ALA A 21 -5.23 38.16 -4.82
N PRO A 22 -4.34 38.86 -5.55
CA PRO A 22 -3.40 38.20 -6.46
C PRO A 22 -2.44 37.30 -5.68
N PRO A 23 -1.97 36.19 -6.26
CA PRO A 23 -1.07 35.28 -5.55
C PRO A 23 0.24 36.00 -5.18
N ASP A 24 0.58 35.94 -3.89
CA ASP A 24 1.85 36.42 -3.35
C ASP A 24 3.01 35.60 -3.98
N PRO A 25 3.97 36.23 -4.69
CA PRO A 25 5.06 35.51 -5.34
C PRO A 25 6.14 35.01 -4.37
N ARG A 26 5.93 35.08 -3.04
CA ARG A 26 6.93 34.68 -2.02
C ARG A 26 6.41 33.64 -1.01
N GLY A 27 5.56 32.71 -1.44
CA GLY A 27 5.36 31.46 -0.69
C GLY A 27 6.62 30.57 -0.76
N PRO A 28 6.99 29.85 0.31
CA PRO A 28 8.16 28.97 0.28
C PRO A 28 8.00 27.96 -0.84
N ALA A 29 9.02 27.95 -1.71
CA ALA A 29 9.13 27.11 -2.89
C ALA A 29 8.62 25.70 -2.57
N GLY A 30 7.66 25.24 -3.37
CA GLY A 30 7.18 23.87 -3.31
C GLY A 30 8.27 22.90 -3.75
N GLU A 31 9.20 22.57 -2.85
CA GLU A 31 10.18 21.48 -2.98
C GLU A 31 9.51 20.10 -3.19
N GLY A 32 8.18 20.01 -3.03
CA GLY A 32 7.38 18.81 -3.29
C GLY A 32 6.92 18.62 -4.74
N ARG A 33 7.18 19.56 -5.65
CA ARG A 33 6.72 19.46 -7.06
C ARG A 33 7.81 19.06 -8.06
N ASP A 34 9.09 19.14 -7.70
CA ASP A 34 10.21 18.85 -8.61
C ASP A 34 10.65 17.38 -8.67
N ARG A 35 10.11 16.49 -7.80
CA ARG A 35 10.37 15.04 -7.90
C ARG A 35 9.49 14.32 -8.92
N ARG A 36 8.58 15.03 -9.60
CA ARG A 36 7.57 14.46 -10.51
C ARG A 36 7.95 14.45 -11.99
N GLY A 37 9.20 14.75 -12.35
CA GLY A 37 9.57 14.81 -13.77
C GLY A 37 11.07 14.91 -14.04
N ALA A 38 11.92 14.22 -13.27
CA ALA A 38 13.27 13.97 -13.76
C ALA A 38 13.14 13.01 -14.95
N ALA A 39 13.67 13.40 -16.12
CA ALA A 39 13.70 12.55 -17.31
C ALA A 39 14.47 11.26 -16.96
N ARG A 40 13.74 10.18 -16.66
CA ARG A 40 14.34 8.89 -16.36
C ARG A 40 15.01 8.37 -17.62
N THR A 41 16.15 7.72 -17.47
CA THR A 41 16.77 6.97 -18.56
C THR A 41 16.34 5.50 -18.45
N TRP A 42 16.29 4.78 -19.57
CA TRP A 42 16.00 3.34 -19.57
C TRP A 42 16.88 2.53 -18.60
N HIS A 43 18.16 2.88 -18.47
CA HIS A 43 19.06 2.28 -17.49
C HIS A 43 18.53 2.43 -16.06
N GLN A 44 18.25 3.66 -15.64
CA GLN A 44 17.74 3.93 -14.30
C GLN A 44 16.41 3.23 -14.04
N ALA A 45 15.50 3.22 -15.03
CA ALA A 45 14.22 2.53 -14.89
C ALA A 45 14.39 1.01 -14.71
N LEU A 46 15.33 0.39 -15.45
CA LEU A 46 15.63 -1.03 -15.28
C LEU A 46 16.35 -1.33 -13.96
N ASP A 47 17.25 -0.46 -13.51
CA ASP A 47 17.94 -0.60 -12.22
C ASP A 47 16.94 -0.53 -11.05
N GLU A 48 16.00 0.42 -11.10
CA GLU A 48 14.91 0.54 -10.12
C GLU A 48 14.03 -0.72 -10.08
N LEU A 49 13.63 -1.23 -11.26
CA LEU A 49 12.83 -2.45 -11.37
C LEU A 49 13.58 -3.71 -10.91
N GLU A 50 14.88 -3.81 -11.16
CA GLU A 50 15.72 -4.88 -10.64
C GLU A 50 15.80 -4.82 -9.12
N GLY A 51 15.94 -3.63 -8.54
CA GLY A 51 15.90 -3.43 -7.09
C GLY A 51 14.58 -3.90 -6.47
N ASP A 52 13.43 -3.51 -7.04
CA ASP A 52 12.12 -3.94 -6.55
C ASP A 52 11.96 -5.48 -6.59
N VAL A 53 12.52 -6.15 -7.59
CA VAL A 53 12.50 -7.63 -7.68
C VAL A 53 13.36 -8.26 -6.60
N LEU A 54 14.55 -7.73 -6.34
CA LEU A 54 15.43 -8.22 -5.27
C LEU A 54 14.79 -8.06 -3.89
N ASP A 55 14.14 -6.93 -3.64
CA ASP A 55 13.40 -6.68 -2.40
C ASP A 55 12.26 -7.69 -2.21
N ALA A 56 11.52 -7.98 -3.29
CA ALA A 56 10.47 -9.00 -3.29
C ALA A 56 11.00 -10.41 -2.99
N GLN A 57 12.17 -10.76 -3.55
CA GLN A 57 12.82 -12.04 -3.29
C GLN A 57 13.32 -12.15 -1.85
N GLU A 58 13.89 -11.08 -1.31
CA GLU A 58 14.33 -11.06 0.08
C GLU A 58 13.14 -11.22 1.03
N LEU A 59 12.03 -10.56 0.72
CA LEU A 59 10.78 -10.70 1.47
C LEU A 59 10.28 -12.16 1.46
N LEU A 60 10.28 -12.81 0.29
CA LEU A 60 9.95 -14.23 0.16
C LEU A 60 10.89 -15.12 0.98
N ALA A 61 12.19 -14.84 0.95
CA ALA A 61 13.20 -15.63 1.67
C ALA A 61 13.06 -15.54 3.19
N ARG A 62 12.57 -14.39 3.70
CA ARG A 62 12.31 -14.17 5.14
C ARG A 62 10.99 -14.78 5.64
N ASP A 63 10.16 -15.33 4.74
CA ASP A 63 8.88 -16.01 5.00
C ASP A 63 7.90 -15.22 5.89
N ARG A 64 7.86 -13.90 5.74
CA ARG A 64 6.99 -13.02 6.53
C ARG A 64 5.61 -12.87 5.89
N ALA A 65 4.71 -13.78 6.24
CA ALA A 65 3.37 -13.89 5.64
C ALA A 65 2.52 -12.59 5.68
N GLU A 66 2.64 -11.77 6.73
CA GLU A 66 1.91 -10.49 6.81
C GLU A 66 2.46 -9.43 5.85
N GLU A 67 3.78 -9.33 5.77
CA GLU A 67 4.46 -8.40 4.85
C GLU A 67 4.22 -8.81 3.38
N ILE A 68 4.22 -10.13 3.10
CA ILE A 68 3.87 -10.69 1.78
C ILE A 68 2.41 -10.37 1.42
N ALA A 69 1.47 -10.46 2.37
CA ALA A 69 0.07 -10.10 2.11
C ALA A 69 -0.11 -8.60 1.78
N ASN A 70 0.71 -7.73 2.37
CA ASN A 70 0.70 -6.30 2.08
C ASN A 70 1.32 -5.95 0.72
N TRP A 71 2.12 -6.85 0.13
CA TRP A 71 2.74 -6.64 -1.17
C TRP A 71 1.72 -6.41 -2.28
N GLY A 72 0.61 -7.16 -2.28
CA GLY A 72 -0.45 -7.02 -3.29
C GLY A 72 -1.01 -5.59 -3.39
N ARG A 73 -1.11 -4.87 -2.26
CA ARG A 73 -1.56 -3.48 -2.23
C ARG A 73 -0.53 -2.52 -2.84
N ARG A 74 0.77 -2.73 -2.57
CA ARG A 74 1.84 -1.92 -3.17
C ARG A 74 1.88 -2.08 -4.69
N SER A 75 1.60 -3.29 -5.19
CA SER A 75 1.56 -3.55 -6.64
C SER A 75 0.48 -2.76 -7.38
N GLU A 76 -0.66 -2.48 -6.73
CA GLU A 76 -1.75 -1.69 -7.33
C GLU A 76 -1.35 -0.23 -7.57
N ASP A 77 -0.42 0.29 -6.78
CA ASP A 77 0.08 1.67 -6.89
C ASP A 77 1.22 1.84 -7.91
N TRP A 78 1.70 0.74 -8.52
CA TRP A 78 2.80 0.79 -9.48
C TRP A 78 2.36 1.41 -10.81
N ILE A 79 3.05 2.48 -11.21
CA ILE A 79 2.80 3.20 -12.47
C ILE A 79 4.00 2.99 -13.39
N PRO A 80 3.82 2.42 -14.59
CA PRO A 80 4.91 2.26 -15.54
C PRO A 80 5.44 3.62 -16.02
N PRO A 81 6.75 3.76 -16.23
CA PRO A 81 7.34 5.00 -16.75
C PRO A 81 6.88 5.26 -18.18
N GLN A 82 6.22 6.40 -18.42
CA GLN A 82 5.56 6.70 -19.72
C GLN A 82 6.42 7.54 -20.69
N ASP A 83 7.50 8.16 -20.20
CA ASP A 83 8.28 9.14 -20.97
C ASP A 83 9.63 8.61 -21.49
N LEU A 84 9.83 7.29 -21.53
CA LEU A 84 11.12 6.68 -21.87
C LEU A 84 11.33 6.41 -23.37
N GLY A 85 10.28 6.52 -24.20
CA GLY A 85 10.34 6.10 -25.60
C GLY A 85 10.55 4.59 -25.75
N PRO A 86 10.94 4.06 -26.92
CA PRO A 86 11.19 2.62 -27.09
C PRO A 86 12.47 2.17 -26.37
N VAL A 87 12.50 0.93 -25.89
CA VAL A 87 13.68 0.32 -25.25
C VAL A 87 14.85 0.25 -26.24
N PRO A 88 16.04 0.77 -25.87
CA PRO A 88 17.27 0.63 -26.66
C PRO A 88 17.61 -0.84 -26.96
N PRO A 89 18.12 -1.16 -28.16
CA PRO A 89 18.35 -2.54 -28.59
C PRO A 89 19.35 -3.29 -27.70
N ASP A 90 20.34 -2.59 -27.16
CA ASP A 90 21.35 -3.08 -26.22
C ASP A 90 20.76 -3.46 -24.85
N LEU A 91 19.66 -2.82 -24.45
CA LEU A 91 18.95 -3.11 -23.20
C LEU A 91 17.84 -4.15 -23.33
N ARG A 92 17.47 -4.52 -24.56
CA ARG A 92 16.34 -5.42 -24.81
C ARG A 92 16.53 -6.78 -24.14
N GLU A 93 17.72 -7.37 -24.25
CA GLU A 93 17.99 -8.67 -23.64
C GLU A 93 17.91 -8.59 -22.10
N ARG A 94 18.47 -7.52 -21.51
CA ARG A 94 18.39 -7.26 -20.07
C ARG A 94 16.95 -7.12 -19.61
N ALA A 95 16.15 -6.32 -20.30
CA ALA A 95 14.74 -6.12 -20.00
C ALA A 95 13.93 -7.43 -20.09
N LEU A 96 14.20 -8.27 -21.09
CA LEU A 96 13.55 -9.58 -21.22
C LEU A 96 13.93 -10.53 -20.09
N ARG A 97 15.22 -10.61 -19.73
CA ARG A 97 15.65 -11.43 -18.58
C ARG A 97 15.00 -10.95 -17.28
N LEU A 98 14.94 -9.64 -17.06
CA LEU A 98 14.26 -9.04 -15.92
C LEU A 98 12.76 -9.39 -15.91
N LEU A 99 12.07 -9.29 -17.04
CA LEU A 99 10.66 -9.64 -17.13
C LEU A 99 10.41 -11.12 -16.77
N GLN A 100 11.24 -12.03 -17.29
CA GLN A 100 11.11 -13.45 -16.96
C GLN A 100 11.33 -13.70 -15.47
N HIS A 101 12.29 -13.00 -14.86
CA HIS A 101 12.55 -13.07 -13.44
C HIS A 101 11.39 -12.50 -12.62
N GLN A 102 10.82 -11.37 -13.01
CA GLN A 102 9.62 -10.78 -12.40
C GLN A 102 8.45 -11.76 -12.38
N LEU A 103 8.19 -12.44 -13.50
CA LEU A 103 7.11 -13.42 -13.59
C LEU A 103 7.33 -14.60 -12.63
N ALA A 104 8.55 -15.13 -12.55
CA ALA A 104 8.88 -16.22 -11.64
C ALA A 104 8.71 -15.82 -10.16
N VAL A 105 9.09 -14.59 -9.80
CA VAL A 105 8.91 -14.07 -8.43
C VAL A 105 7.44 -13.80 -8.12
N ALA A 106 6.69 -13.26 -9.09
CA ALA A 106 5.26 -13.01 -8.94
C ALA A 106 4.45 -14.31 -8.73
N GLU A 107 4.84 -15.39 -9.40
CA GLU A 107 4.24 -16.71 -9.20
C GLU A 107 4.47 -17.20 -7.76
N GLN A 108 5.71 -17.15 -7.27
CA GLN A 108 6.05 -17.53 -5.90
C GLN A 108 5.32 -16.69 -4.84
N LEU A 109 5.23 -15.37 -5.05
CA LEU A 109 4.47 -14.47 -4.19
C LEU A 109 2.99 -14.87 -4.13
N SER A 110 2.39 -15.11 -5.29
CA SER A 110 0.97 -15.49 -5.39
C SER A 110 0.68 -16.79 -4.63
N GLU A 111 1.54 -17.80 -4.80
CA GLU A 111 1.42 -19.08 -4.09
C GLU A 111 1.49 -18.90 -2.57
N ARG A 112 2.45 -18.09 -2.09
CA ARG A 112 2.62 -17.81 -0.66
C ARG A 112 1.41 -17.08 -0.06
N ILE A 113 0.85 -16.11 -0.78
CA ILE A 113 -0.36 -15.39 -0.36
C ILE A 113 -1.53 -16.38 -0.20
N ILE A 114 -1.74 -17.25 -1.18
CA ILE A 114 -2.81 -18.26 -1.15
C ILE A 114 -2.60 -19.25 0.01
N GLN A 115 -1.36 -19.71 0.24
CA GLN A 115 -1.03 -20.61 1.34
C GLN A 115 -1.32 -19.96 2.70
N SER A 116 -0.91 -18.72 2.90
CA SER A 116 -1.16 -17.96 4.13
C SER A 116 -2.66 -17.80 4.42
N GLN A 117 -3.47 -17.50 3.41
CA GLN A 117 -4.93 -17.38 3.55
C GLN A 117 -5.55 -18.71 3.99
N ARG A 118 -5.18 -19.82 3.35
CA ARG A 118 -5.67 -21.16 3.73
C ARG A 118 -5.34 -21.52 5.18
N GLN A 119 -4.14 -21.19 5.65
CA GLN A 119 -3.74 -21.43 7.04
C GLN A 119 -4.61 -20.62 8.01
N ARG A 120 -4.86 -19.34 7.71
CA ARG A 120 -5.75 -18.49 8.52
C ARG A 120 -7.18 -19.03 8.57
N ASP A 121 -7.72 -19.50 7.43
CA ASP A 121 -9.07 -20.07 7.37
C ASP A 121 -9.20 -21.34 8.22
N VAL A 122 -8.20 -22.23 8.17
CA VAL A 122 -8.16 -23.44 9.01
C VAL A 122 -8.08 -23.07 10.49
N ALA A 123 -7.21 -22.13 10.85
CA ALA A 123 -7.08 -21.67 12.23
C ALA A 123 -8.38 -21.04 12.75
N ALA A 124 -9.07 -20.25 11.92
CA ALA A 124 -10.37 -19.68 12.26
C ALA A 124 -11.42 -20.78 12.51
N ARG A 125 -11.50 -21.78 11.63
CA ARG A 125 -12.43 -22.92 11.80
C ARG A 125 -12.16 -23.71 13.07
N MET A 126 -10.90 -23.93 13.43
CA MET A 126 -10.53 -24.58 14.69
C MET A 126 -10.92 -23.74 15.91
N SER A 127 -10.78 -22.42 15.82
CA SER A 127 -11.09 -21.49 16.92
C SER A 127 -12.60 -21.40 17.22
N TYR A 128 -13.44 -21.55 16.20
CA TYR A 128 -14.90 -21.54 16.33
C TYR A 128 -15.53 -22.94 16.40
N ALA A 129 -14.73 -24.00 16.42
CA ALA A 129 -15.25 -25.36 16.55
C ALA A 129 -15.93 -25.51 17.93
N PRO A 130 -17.18 -25.99 17.99
CA PRO A 130 -17.87 -26.18 19.26
C PRO A 130 -17.06 -27.12 20.16
N SER A 131 -16.96 -26.80 21.46
CA SER A 131 -16.31 -27.67 22.44
C SER A 131 -16.87 -29.09 22.30
N ARG A 132 -15.98 -30.08 22.16
CA ARG A 132 -16.35 -31.49 22.02
C ARG A 132 -17.48 -31.83 23.01
N PRO A 133 -18.61 -32.42 22.57
CA PRO A 133 -19.72 -32.70 23.47
C PRO A 133 -19.22 -33.54 24.65
N VAL A 134 -19.34 -32.99 25.85
CA VAL A 134 -18.97 -33.67 27.09
C VAL A 134 -19.99 -34.77 27.31
N ALA A 135 -19.51 -36.00 27.49
CA ALA A 135 -20.38 -37.14 27.77
C ALA A 135 -21.24 -36.83 29.00
N SER A 136 -22.53 -36.65 28.78
CA SER A 136 -23.50 -36.32 29.83
C SER A 136 -24.29 -37.60 30.14
N TYR A 137 -24.13 -38.11 31.36
CA TYR A 137 -24.88 -39.27 31.82
C TYR A 137 -26.28 -38.82 32.27
N ILE A 138 -27.31 -39.33 31.60
CA ILE A 138 -28.70 -39.14 32.02
C ILE A 138 -29.12 -40.38 32.82
N ASP A 139 -29.25 -40.23 34.14
CA ASP A 139 -29.89 -41.23 34.98
C ASP A 139 -31.42 -41.10 34.85
N ARG A 140 -32.09 -42.19 34.44
CA ARG A 140 -33.56 -42.27 34.49
C ARG A 140 -33.96 -43.14 35.67
N GLY A 141 -34.33 -42.49 36.77
CA GLY A 141 -35.05 -43.12 37.87
C GLY A 141 -36.43 -43.61 37.40
N LEU A 142 -36.77 -44.83 37.81
CA LEU A 142 -38.04 -45.54 37.54
C LEU A 142 -39.22 -44.92 38.28
#